data_AF-A0AAN0RC18-F1
#
_entry.id   AF-A0AAN0RC18-F1
#
_cell.length_a   1.000
_cell.length_b   1.000
_cell.length_c   1.000
_cell.angle_alpha   90.00
_cell.angle_beta   90.00
_cell.angle_gamma   90.00
#
_symmetry.space_group_name_H-M   'P 1'
#
loop_
_entity.id
_entity.type
_entity.pdbx_description
1 polymer ?
#
loop_
_entity_poly.entity_id
_entity_poly.type
_entity_poly.pdbx_seq_one_letter_code
_entity_poly.pdbx_strand_id
1 'polypeptide(L)'
;MSQPSAAGSGIFRIGGDLPVHRLGFGAMRITGKGIWGEPANPDAVRATLSRLRDVGVDLIDTADSYGPFVSEDLIAEVLHPYTGLVIATKGGLTRHGPDIWRPVGRPEYLRQCVLMSLRRLRVEQIDLWQLHRIDPKVDRAEQFEAIAGFVREGLIRHVGLSEVSVADIQAAQTYFPVATVQNRYNLVDRTSEDVLRHCEAHGIGFIPWAPLSAGSLAQSGSLLDRLAQGMGKTPGQIALAWLLQRSPVMLPIPGTGSPSHLDDNVMAADIHLDEGDFRALDEQGKAAWAAAR
;
A
#
# COMPACT_ATOMS: atom_id res chain seq x y z
N MET A 1 -4.04 27.77 8.66
CA MET A 1 -4.26 26.43 8.05
C MET A 1 -3.48 25.44 8.87
N SER A 2 -4.06 24.29 9.23
CA SER A 2 -3.30 23.23 9.92
C SER A 2 -2.13 22.78 9.03
N GLN A 3 -1.01 22.40 9.64
CA GLN A 3 0.08 21.78 8.90
C GLN A 3 -0.39 20.41 8.38
N PRO A 4 -0.11 20.04 7.11
CA PRO A 4 -0.44 18.73 6.59
C PRO A 4 0.16 17.61 7.45
N SER A 5 -0.65 16.64 7.88
CA SER A 5 -0.19 15.55 8.73
C SER A 5 -1.02 14.28 8.53
N ALA A 6 -0.37 13.13 8.51
CA ALA A 6 -1.02 11.82 8.52
C ALA A 6 -1.56 11.42 9.91
N ALA A 7 -1.28 12.18 10.97
CA ALA A 7 -1.65 11.85 12.34
C ALA A 7 -3.16 11.67 12.54
N GLY A 8 -3.98 12.45 11.82
CA GLY A 8 -5.45 12.35 11.85
C GLY A 8 -5.99 10.99 11.37
N SER A 9 -5.19 10.20 10.66
CA SER A 9 -5.62 8.91 10.09
C SER A 9 -5.84 7.82 11.14
N GLY A 10 -5.36 8.06 12.37
CA GLY A 10 -5.33 7.08 13.45
C GLY A 10 -4.15 6.10 13.34
N ILE A 11 -4.03 5.22 14.32
CA ILE A 11 -2.94 4.25 14.41
C ILE A 11 -3.47 2.83 14.18
N PHE A 12 -2.73 2.06 13.38
CA PHE A 12 -2.89 0.60 13.27
C PHE A 12 -1.60 -0.08 13.72
N ARG A 13 -1.70 -1.28 14.30
CA ARG A 13 -0.53 -2.05 14.74
C ARG A 13 -0.34 -3.26 13.81
N ILE A 14 0.59 -3.16 12.87
CA ILE A 14 0.97 -4.27 11.99
C ILE A 14 1.47 -5.41 12.86
N GLY A 15 0.93 -6.62 12.66
CA GLY A 15 1.27 -7.78 13.48
C GLY A 15 0.81 -7.69 14.94
N GLY A 16 0.05 -6.66 15.31
CA GLY A 16 -0.40 -6.38 16.69
C GLY A 16 0.58 -5.55 17.53
N ASP A 17 1.85 -5.43 17.11
CA ASP A 17 2.91 -4.81 17.92
C ASP A 17 3.59 -3.61 17.25
N LEU A 18 3.57 -3.49 15.92
CA LEU A 18 4.27 -2.44 15.17
C LEU A 18 3.34 -1.28 14.76
N PRO A 19 3.31 -0.15 15.51
CA PRO A 19 2.39 0.95 15.23
C PRO A 19 2.80 1.76 13.99
N VAL A 20 1.81 2.13 13.19
CA VAL A 20 1.92 3.07 12.06
C VAL A 20 0.70 3.97 12.00
N HIS A 21 0.85 5.19 11.50
CA HIS A 21 -0.28 5.96 10.99
C HIS A 21 -0.93 5.22 9.83
N ARG A 22 -2.26 5.27 9.76
CA ARG A 22 -3.03 4.51 8.77
C ARG A 22 -2.85 5.02 7.35
N LEU A 23 -2.56 6.31 7.18
CA LEU A 23 -2.23 6.87 5.87
C LEU A 23 -0.72 6.79 5.62
N GLY A 24 -0.31 5.80 4.82
CA GLY A 24 1.08 5.57 4.44
C GLY A 24 1.47 6.18 3.09
N PHE A 25 2.65 5.82 2.58
CA PHE A 25 3.17 6.25 1.29
C PHE A 25 3.48 5.08 0.36
N GLY A 26 2.93 5.11 -0.86
CA GLY A 26 3.20 4.13 -1.90
C GLY A 26 4.33 4.59 -2.83
N ALA A 27 5.49 3.94 -2.75
CA ALA A 27 6.69 4.30 -3.49
C ALA A 27 6.67 3.90 -4.98
N MET A 28 5.59 3.30 -5.49
CA MET A 28 5.53 2.94 -6.91
C MET A 28 5.73 4.15 -7.85
N ARG A 29 5.30 5.35 -7.44
CA ARG A 29 5.38 6.58 -8.25
C ARG A 29 6.69 7.36 -8.13
N ILE A 30 7.66 6.84 -7.38
CA ILE A 30 9.02 7.39 -7.36
C ILE A 30 9.93 6.75 -8.43
N THR A 31 9.33 6.10 -9.43
CA THR A 31 10.03 5.39 -10.51
C THR A 31 9.60 5.89 -11.89
N GLY A 32 10.27 5.42 -12.94
CA GLY A 32 10.00 5.83 -14.33
C GLY A 32 8.67 5.35 -14.92
N LYS A 33 8.40 5.78 -16.15
CA LYS A 33 7.19 5.40 -16.89
C LYS A 33 7.11 3.87 -17.05
N GLY A 34 5.92 3.31 -16.81
CA GLY A 34 5.70 1.86 -16.77
C GLY A 34 6.28 1.17 -15.52
N ILE A 35 6.57 1.97 -14.49
CA ILE A 35 7.18 1.57 -13.22
C ILE A 35 8.56 0.95 -13.45
N TRP A 36 9.31 1.56 -14.36
CA TRP A 36 10.55 1.00 -14.88
C TRP A 36 11.65 2.06 -14.95
N GLY A 37 12.81 1.73 -14.40
CA GLY A 37 13.95 2.62 -14.32
C GLY A 37 13.71 3.84 -13.42
N GLU A 38 14.62 4.80 -13.57
CA GLU A 38 14.70 6.02 -12.79
C GLU A 38 13.50 6.95 -13.00
N PRO A 39 13.09 7.72 -11.99
CA PRO A 39 12.08 8.76 -12.14
C PRO A 39 12.57 9.87 -13.08
N ALA A 40 11.62 10.52 -13.77
CA ALA A 40 11.93 11.64 -14.66
C ALA A 40 12.54 12.86 -13.93
N ASN A 41 12.25 13.01 -12.64
CA ASN A 41 12.79 14.07 -11.79
C ASN A 41 13.24 13.47 -10.43
N PRO A 42 14.48 12.95 -10.35
CA PRO A 42 15.02 12.37 -9.13
C PRO A 42 15.06 13.34 -7.94
N ASP A 43 15.31 14.63 -8.18
CA ASP A 43 15.41 15.62 -7.10
C ASP A 43 14.05 15.90 -6.45
N ALA A 44 12.98 15.98 -7.24
CA ALA A 44 11.62 16.09 -6.71
C ALA A 44 11.21 14.85 -5.91
N VAL A 45 11.62 13.66 -6.36
CA VAL A 45 11.41 12.40 -5.64
C VAL A 45 12.16 12.40 -4.31
N ARG A 46 13.44 12.79 -4.28
CA ARG A 46 14.21 12.90 -3.04
C ARG A 46 13.55 13.88 -2.07
N ALA A 47 13.14 15.05 -2.55
CA ALA A 47 12.42 16.02 -1.74
C ALA A 47 11.10 15.46 -1.19
N THR A 48 10.39 14.65 -1.98
CA THR A 48 9.15 13.98 -1.54
C THR A 48 9.43 12.98 -0.43
N LEU A 49 10.46 12.14 -0.59
CA LEU A 49 10.87 11.17 0.43
C LEU A 49 11.30 11.88 1.72
N SER A 50 12.16 12.89 1.66
CA SER A 50 12.61 13.65 2.83
C SER A 50 11.43 14.25 3.62
N ARG A 51 10.37 14.66 2.92
CA ARG A 51 9.18 15.29 3.50
C ARG A 51 8.27 14.33 4.27
N LEU A 52 8.36 13.02 4.05
CA LEU A 52 7.44 12.03 4.66
C LEU A 52 7.36 12.17 6.19
N ARG A 53 8.51 12.36 6.84
CA ARG A 53 8.61 12.52 8.30
C ARG A 53 7.91 13.79 8.78
N ASP A 54 8.11 14.89 8.06
CA ASP A 54 7.56 16.20 8.42
C ASP A 54 6.03 16.20 8.41
N VAL A 55 5.44 15.35 7.56
CA VAL A 55 4.00 15.17 7.45
C VAL A 55 3.49 13.94 8.22
N GLY A 56 4.31 13.34 9.07
CA GLY A 56 3.92 12.23 9.94
C GLY A 56 3.66 10.90 9.23
N VAL A 57 4.08 10.73 7.98
CA VAL A 57 4.00 9.42 7.32
C VAL A 57 5.12 8.52 7.82
N ASP A 58 4.76 7.37 8.39
CA ASP A 58 5.68 6.41 8.97
C ASP A 58 5.63 5.02 8.30
N LEU A 59 4.58 4.69 7.53
CA LEU A 59 4.53 3.48 6.70
C LEU A 59 4.95 3.77 5.25
N ILE A 60 6.07 3.21 4.80
CA ILE A 60 6.56 3.30 3.42
C ILE A 60 6.43 1.94 2.74
N ASP A 61 5.58 1.86 1.71
CA ASP A 61 5.37 0.67 0.91
C ASP A 61 6.12 0.76 -0.43
N THR A 62 7.06 -0.17 -0.64
CA THR A 62 7.88 -0.31 -1.86
C THR A 62 7.83 -1.75 -2.36
N ALA A 63 8.61 -2.09 -3.39
CA ALA A 63 8.86 -3.46 -3.83
C ALA A 63 10.19 -3.54 -4.59
N ASP A 64 10.83 -4.72 -4.57
CA ASP A 64 12.05 -4.99 -5.36
C ASP A 64 11.89 -4.74 -6.86
N SER A 65 10.66 -4.88 -7.34
CA SER A 65 10.26 -4.83 -8.75
C SER A 65 9.91 -3.42 -9.22
N TYR A 66 9.88 -2.43 -8.33
CA TYR A 66 9.60 -1.03 -8.66
C TYR A 66 10.86 -0.36 -9.25
N GLY A 67 10.74 0.11 -10.49
CA GLY A 67 11.87 0.70 -11.20
C GLY A 67 12.96 -0.31 -11.58
N PRO A 68 12.67 -1.62 -11.46
CA PRO A 68 13.42 -2.54 -10.60
C PRO A 68 14.53 -1.95 -9.73
N PHE A 69 14.50 -2.26 -8.43
CA PHE A 69 15.51 -1.90 -7.42
C PHE A 69 15.59 -0.40 -7.09
N VAL A 70 15.36 0.48 -8.07
CA VAL A 70 15.38 1.95 -7.96
C VAL A 70 14.60 2.47 -6.75
N SER A 71 13.39 1.95 -6.52
CA SER A 71 12.55 2.42 -5.41
C SER A 71 13.18 2.12 -4.05
N GLU A 72 13.72 0.91 -3.86
CA GLU A 72 14.40 0.53 -2.61
C GLU A 72 15.72 1.31 -2.44
N ASP A 73 16.47 1.50 -3.53
CA ASP A 73 17.73 2.25 -3.51
C ASP A 73 17.51 3.73 -3.16
N LEU A 74 16.49 4.39 -3.73
CA LEU A 74 16.12 5.78 -3.41
C LEU A 74 15.62 5.92 -1.97
N ILE A 75 14.82 4.96 -1.48
CA ILE A 75 14.37 4.95 -0.08
C ILE A 75 15.57 4.85 0.86
N ALA A 76 16.51 3.94 0.58
CA ALA A 76 17.72 3.80 1.38
C ALA A 76 18.64 5.02 1.29
N GLU A 77 18.74 5.65 0.12
CA GLU A 77 19.53 6.87 -0.06
C GLU A 77 19.03 8.01 0.84
N VAL A 78 17.72 8.20 0.90
CA VAL A 78 17.11 9.40 1.52
C VAL A 78 16.69 9.18 2.97
N LEU A 79 16.19 8.00 3.31
CA LEU A 79 15.50 7.76 4.58
C LEU A 79 16.33 6.97 5.59
N HIS A 80 17.43 6.33 5.18
CA HIS A 80 18.30 5.60 6.10
C HIS A 80 19.14 6.57 6.95
N PRO A 81 19.24 6.37 8.29
CA PRO A 81 18.60 5.33 9.07
C PRO A 81 17.09 5.55 9.28
N TYR A 82 16.30 4.48 9.25
CA TYR A 82 14.83 4.51 9.28
C TYR A 82 14.22 4.77 10.66
N THR A 83 14.86 5.55 11.53
CA THR A 83 14.38 5.83 12.90
C THR A 83 12.92 6.27 12.88
N GLY A 84 11.99 5.51 13.47
CA GLY A 84 10.57 5.86 13.50
C GLY A 84 9.83 5.71 12.16
N LEU A 85 10.39 4.98 11.19
CA LEU A 85 9.72 4.58 9.96
C LEU A 85 9.62 3.05 9.91
N VAL A 86 8.57 2.56 9.26
CA VAL A 86 8.32 1.16 8.94
C VAL A 86 8.45 0.98 7.45
N ILE A 87 9.37 0.11 7.02
CA ILE A 87 9.59 -0.19 5.61
C ILE A 87 8.90 -1.50 5.24
N ALA A 88 7.87 -1.39 4.41
CA ALA A 88 7.20 -2.51 3.77
C ALA A 88 7.76 -2.72 2.36
N THR A 89 8.29 -3.90 2.05
CA THR A 89 8.70 -4.26 0.68
C THR A 89 8.06 -5.58 0.24
N LYS A 90 8.29 -5.95 -1.02
CA LYS A 90 7.71 -7.14 -1.65
C LYS A 90 8.72 -7.83 -2.54
N GLY A 91 8.50 -9.13 -2.76
CA GLY A 91 9.19 -9.93 -3.76
C GLY A 91 8.26 -10.92 -4.46
N GLY A 92 8.78 -11.62 -5.48
CA GLY A 92 8.01 -12.61 -6.24
C GLY A 92 7.51 -12.13 -7.61
N LEU A 93 8.05 -11.02 -8.13
CA LEU A 93 7.81 -10.56 -9.50
C LEU A 93 9.12 -10.32 -10.25
N THR A 94 9.32 -11.00 -11.38
CA THR A 94 10.33 -10.58 -12.35
C THR A 94 9.81 -9.47 -13.24
N ARG A 95 10.77 -8.68 -13.74
CA ARG A 95 10.54 -7.45 -14.48
C ARG A 95 11.36 -7.55 -15.78
N HIS A 96 10.68 -7.74 -16.91
CA HIS A 96 11.33 -7.92 -18.22
C HIS A 96 11.28 -6.66 -19.11
N GLY A 97 10.54 -5.64 -18.67
CA GLY A 97 10.41 -4.34 -19.32
C GLY A 97 9.33 -3.49 -18.65
N PRO A 98 9.12 -2.25 -19.13
CA PRO A 98 8.04 -1.39 -18.67
C PRO A 98 6.69 -2.12 -18.72
N ASP A 99 5.91 -2.00 -17.65
CA ASP A 99 4.57 -2.63 -17.50
C ASP A 99 4.52 -4.17 -17.60
N ILE A 100 5.67 -4.85 -17.67
CA ILE A 100 5.72 -6.32 -17.71
C ILE A 100 6.04 -6.87 -16.32
N TRP A 101 5.07 -7.56 -15.72
CA TRP A 101 5.19 -8.18 -14.41
C TRP A 101 4.93 -9.68 -14.53
N ARG A 102 5.87 -10.52 -14.11
CA ARG A 102 5.71 -11.98 -14.16
C ARG A 102 5.90 -12.58 -12.76
N PRO A 103 4.88 -13.26 -12.20
CA PRO A 103 5.03 -14.01 -10.96
C PRO A 103 6.10 -15.07 -11.07
N VAL A 104 6.96 -15.13 -10.05
CA VAL A 104 7.91 -16.22 -9.84
C VAL A 104 7.93 -16.53 -8.34
N GLY A 105 7.31 -17.65 -7.97
CA GLY A 105 7.11 -18.07 -6.59
C GLY A 105 8.08 -19.15 -6.14
N ARG A 106 9.14 -19.44 -6.90
CA ARG A 106 10.11 -20.47 -6.52
C ARG A 106 10.84 -20.07 -5.22
N PRO A 107 10.97 -20.95 -4.21
CA PRO A 107 11.58 -20.61 -2.93
C PRO A 107 12.96 -19.94 -3.04
N GLU A 108 13.82 -20.41 -3.94
CA GLU A 108 15.14 -19.86 -4.17
C GLU A 108 15.10 -18.41 -4.69
N TYR A 109 14.11 -18.09 -5.53
CA TYR A 109 13.91 -16.73 -6.04
C TYR A 109 13.32 -15.83 -4.96
N LEU A 110 12.33 -16.30 -4.20
CA LEU A 110 11.78 -15.54 -3.07
C LEU A 110 12.86 -15.21 -2.03
N ARG A 111 13.74 -16.18 -1.72
CA ARG A 111 14.90 -15.94 -0.86
C ARG A 111 15.82 -14.88 -1.44
N GLN A 112 16.14 -14.96 -2.74
CA GLN A 112 16.95 -13.95 -3.40
C GLN A 112 16.32 -12.55 -3.30
N CYS A 113 15.01 -12.42 -3.50
CA CYS A 113 14.28 -11.14 -3.33
C CYS A 113 14.52 -10.58 -1.92
N VAL A 114 14.28 -11.38 -0.87
CA VAL A 114 14.49 -10.97 0.53
C VAL A 114 15.92 -10.51 0.78
N LEU A 115 16.91 -11.33 0.44
CA LEU A 115 18.33 -11.02 0.68
C LEU A 115 18.79 -9.76 -0.06
N MET A 116 18.30 -9.56 -1.29
CA MET A 116 18.64 -8.39 -2.07
C MET A 116 17.94 -7.12 -1.56
N SER A 117 16.69 -7.23 -1.10
CA SER A 117 15.99 -6.12 -0.44
C SER A 117 16.67 -5.72 0.88
N LEU A 118 17.09 -6.69 1.72
CA LEU A 118 17.90 -6.43 2.92
C LEU A 118 19.14 -5.59 2.59
N ARG A 119 19.89 -6.00 1.55
CA ARG A 119 21.09 -5.29 1.11
C ARG A 119 20.80 -3.88 0.60
N ARG A 120 19.81 -3.71 -0.28
CA ARG A 120 19.47 -2.40 -0.88
C ARG A 120 18.94 -1.44 0.16
N LEU A 121 18.02 -1.91 1.00
CA LEU A 121 17.43 -1.14 2.09
C LEU A 121 18.42 -0.92 3.24
N ARG A 122 19.55 -1.63 3.28
CA ARG A 122 20.58 -1.52 4.34
C ARG A 122 20.02 -1.86 5.72
N VAL A 123 19.25 -2.94 5.80
CA VAL A 123 18.68 -3.46 7.06
C VAL A 123 19.07 -4.92 7.24
N GLU A 124 19.11 -5.36 8.49
CA GLU A 124 19.36 -6.76 8.85
C GLU A 124 18.06 -7.59 8.93
N GLN A 125 16.92 -6.91 9.10
CA GLN A 125 15.57 -7.49 9.14
C GLN A 125 14.60 -6.53 8.45
N ILE A 126 13.69 -7.06 7.63
CA ILE A 126 12.60 -6.30 6.99
C ILE A 126 11.41 -6.23 7.95
N ASP A 127 10.88 -5.03 8.22
CA ASP A 127 9.72 -4.85 9.11
C ASP A 127 8.47 -5.57 8.59
N LEU A 128 8.13 -5.34 7.32
CA LEU A 128 7.04 -6.01 6.63
C LEU A 128 7.48 -6.45 5.24
N TRP A 129 7.47 -7.76 4.99
CA TRP A 129 7.70 -8.30 3.65
C TRP A 129 6.43 -8.94 3.13
N GLN A 130 6.04 -8.61 1.90
CA GLN A 130 4.82 -9.12 1.28
C GLN A 130 5.15 -10.03 0.10
N LEU A 131 4.48 -11.18 0.01
CA LEU A 131 4.48 -11.97 -1.23
C LEU A 131 3.67 -11.18 -2.28
N HIS A 132 4.35 -10.68 -3.31
CA HIS A 132 3.73 -9.75 -4.23
C HIS A 132 2.65 -10.43 -5.09
N ARG A 133 2.86 -11.69 -5.49
CA ARG A 133 1.83 -12.54 -6.12
C ARG A 133 2.09 -13.98 -5.72
N ILE A 134 1.04 -14.75 -5.46
CA ILE A 134 1.14 -16.21 -5.44
C ILE A 134 1.36 -16.66 -6.88
N ASP A 135 2.47 -17.34 -7.14
CA ASP A 135 2.75 -17.90 -8.47
C ASP A 135 1.91 -19.16 -8.67
N PRO A 136 1.02 -19.21 -9.67
CA PRO A 136 0.20 -20.40 -9.93
C PRO A 136 1.00 -21.59 -10.47
N LYS A 137 2.29 -21.41 -10.82
CA LYS A 137 3.16 -22.48 -11.34
C LYS A 137 3.97 -23.19 -10.27
N VAL A 138 3.90 -22.73 -9.03
CA VAL A 138 4.58 -23.31 -7.88
C VAL A 138 3.51 -23.63 -6.84
N ASP A 139 3.64 -24.75 -6.13
CA ASP A 139 2.69 -25.05 -5.05
C ASP A 139 2.70 -23.88 -4.05
N ARG A 140 1.51 -23.38 -3.71
CA ARG A 140 1.38 -22.31 -2.72
C ARG A 140 1.91 -22.74 -1.35
N ALA A 141 1.81 -24.02 -1.00
CA ALA A 141 2.36 -24.56 0.24
C ALA A 141 3.89 -24.44 0.28
N GLU A 142 4.55 -24.68 -0.85
CA GLU A 142 6.01 -24.55 -0.99
C GLU A 142 6.44 -23.09 -0.83
N GLN A 143 5.69 -22.16 -1.44
CA GLN A 143 5.87 -20.72 -1.27
C GLN A 143 5.73 -20.30 0.21
N PHE A 144 4.66 -20.76 0.87
CA PHE A 144 4.36 -20.38 2.25
C PHE A 144 5.37 -20.97 3.25
N GLU A 145 5.79 -22.22 3.07
CA GLU A 145 6.82 -22.84 3.90
C GLU A 145 8.16 -22.10 3.78
N ALA A 146 8.54 -21.68 2.57
CA ALA A 146 9.74 -20.89 2.36
C ALA A 146 9.68 -19.55 3.11
N ILE A 147 8.54 -18.84 3.02
CA ILE A 147 8.33 -17.57 3.72
C ILE A 147 8.37 -17.76 5.25
N ALA A 148 7.75 -18.83 5.78
CA ALA A 148 7.85 -19.19 7.19
C ALA A 148 9.31 -19.45 7.61
N GLY A 149 10.12 -20.05 6.73
CA GLY A 149 11.57 -20.18 6.90
C GLY A 149 12.26 -18.83 7.07
N PHE A 150 11.97 -17.85 6.22
CA PHE A 150 12.59 -16.52 6.28
C PHE A 150 12.25 -15.77 7.57
N VAL A 151 11.03 -15.95 8.10
CA VAL A 151 10.64 -15.43 9.42
C VAL A 151 11.42 -16.12 10.54
N ARG A 152 11.53 -17.45 10.52
CA ARG A 152 12.31 -18.22 11.51
C ARG A 152 13.79 -17.84 11.52
N GLU A 153 14.35 -17.55 10.36
CA GLU A 153 15.73 -17.06 10.20
C GLU A 153 15.92 -15.60 10.66
N GLY A 154 14.83 -14.88 10.97
CA GLY A 154 14.87 -13.48 11.41
C GLY A 154 15.05 -12.46 10.27
N LEU A 155 14.96 -12.87 9.01
CA LEU A 155 15.10 -11.98 7.84
C LEU A 155 13.89 -11.06 7.67
N ILE A 156 12.71 -11.54 8.08
CA ILE A 156 11.42 -10.86 7.96
C ILE A 156 10.76 -10.85 9.33
N ARG A 157 10.29 -9.68 9.77
CA ARG A 157 9.55 -9.54 11.03
C ARG A 157 8.07 -9.86 10.85
N HIS A 158 7.39 -9.20 9.92
CA HIS A 158 5.98 -9.44 9.61
C HIS A 158 5.79 -9.82 8.14
N VAL A 159 4.79 -10.68 7.89
CA VAL A 159 4.46 -11.14 6.53
C VAL A 159 3.13 -10.56 6.09
N GLY A 160 3.07 -10.07 4.86
CA GLY A 160 1.81 -9.78 4.18
C GLY A 160 1.66 -10.52 2.85
N LEU A 161 0.49 -10.40 2.26
CA LEU A 161 0.15 -11.01 0.97
C LEU A 161 -0.46 -9.98 0.04
N SER A 162 -0.30 -10.12 -1.28
CA SER A 162 -0.90 -9.20 -2.24
C SER A 162 -1.63 -9.92 -3.36
N GLU A 163 -2.79 -9.36 -3.76
CA GLU A 163 -3.75 -9.93 -4.70
C GLU A 163 -4.18 -11.36 -4.35
N VAL A 164 -4.72 -11.51 -3.14
CA VAL A 164 -5.12 -12.80 -2.58
C VAL A 164 -6.60 -12.86 -2.23
N SER A 165 -7.17 -14.07 -2.25
CA SER A 165 -8.53 -14.33 -1.76
C SER A 165 -8.54 -14.65 -0.26
N VAL A 166 -9.72 -14.71 0.36
CA VAL A 166 -9.87 -15.19 1.75
C VAL A 166 -9.31 -16.61 1.91
N ALA A 167 -9.52 -17.49 0.92
CA ALA A 167 -9.02 -18.85 0.97
C ALA A 167 -7.49 -18.93 0.95
N ASP A 168 -6.82 -18.00 0.26
CA ASP A 168 -5.36 -17.91 0.24
C ASP A 168 -4.82 -17.39 1.58
N ILE A 169 -5.48 -16.41 2.19
CA ILE A 169 -5.13 -15.90 3.52
C ILE A 169 -5.21 -17.03 4.54
N GLN A 170 -6.32 -17.77 4.56
CA GLN A 170 -6.52 -18.91 5.46
C GLN A 170 -5.48 -20.01 5.24
N ALA A 171 -5.12 -20.30 3.98
CA ALA A 171 -4.09 -21.26 3.65
C ALA A 171 -2.69 -20.80 4.11
N ALA A 172 -2.36 -19.52 3.98
CA ALA A 172 -1.09 -18.98 4.46
C ALA A 172 -0.99 -18.98 6.00
N GLN A 173 -2.12 -18.74 6.69
CA GLN A 173 -2.19 -18.71 8.15
C GLN A 173 -1.83 -20.04 8.83
N THR A 174 -1.79 -21.15 8.11
CA THR A 174 -1.28 -22.43 8.65
C THR A 174 0.24 -22.45 8.78
N TYR A 175 0.94 -21.51 8.13
CA TYR A 175 2.41 -21.42 8.10
C TYR A 175 2.94 -20.23 8.90
N PHE A 176 2.28 -19.07 8.80
CA PHE A 176 2.69 -17.84 9.50
C PHE A 176 1.51 -16.89 9.72
N PRO A 177 1.56 -16.00 10.74
CA PRO A 177 0.58 -14.94 10.89
C PRO A 177 0.62 -13.97 9.69
N VAL A 178 -0.53 -13.79 9.03
CA VAL A 178 -0.69 -12.77 7.98
C VAL A 178 -0.98 -11.43 8.65
N ALA A 179 -0.01 -10.51 8.62
CA ALA A 179 -0.11 -9.20 9.26
C ALA A 179 -0.84 -8.17 8.40
N THR A 180 -0.69 -8.25 7.07
CA THR A 180 -1.36 -7.35 6.12
C THR A 180 -1.77 -8.07 4.82
N VAL A 181 -2.77 -7.51 4.14
CA VAL A 181 -3.17 -7.88 2.78
C VAL A 181 -3.21 -6.63 1.92
N GLN A 182 -2.57 -6.67 0.75
CA GLN A 182 -2.55 -5.58 -0.22
C GLN A 182 -3.27 -5.98 -1.52
N ASN A 183 -4.52 -5.56 -1.63
CA ASN A 183 -5.38 -5.86 -2.77
C ASN A 183 -5.94 -4.60 -3.43
N ARG A 184 -6.44 -4.74 -4.64
CA ARG A 184 -7.19 -3.68 -5.31
C ARG A 184 -8.47 -3.37 -4.53
N TYR A 185 -8.63 -2.10 -4.18
CA TYR A 185 -9.85 -1.59 -3.56
C TYR A 185 -9.88 -0.07 -3.62
N ASN A 186 -11.00 0.49 -4.04
CA ASN A 186 -11.26 1.93 -3.99
C ASN A 186 -12.77 2.16 -4.08
N LEU A 187 -13.19 3.41 -4.18
CA LEU A 187 -14.62 3.78 -4.19
C LEU A 187 -15.45 3.00 -5.23
N VAL A 188 -14.89 2.72 -6.42
CA VAL A 188 -15.61 2.09 -7.54
C VAL A 188 -15.16 0.66 -7.84
N ASP A 189 -14.10 0.19 -7.19
CA ASP A 189 -13.62 -1.19 -7.29
C ASP A 189 -13.80 -1.87 -5.93
N ARG A 190 -14.85 -2.68 -5.83
CA ARG A 190 -15.20 -3.46 -4.63
C ARG A 190 -14.85 -4.95 -4.79
N THR A 191 -13.89 -5.28 -5.66
CA THR A 191 -13.50 -6.68 -5.89
C THR A 191 -13.10 -7.39 -4.60
N SER A 192 -12.42 -6.68 -3.70
CA SER A 192 -11.85 -7.24 -2.47
C SER A 192 -12.69 -6.95 -1.21
N GLU A 193 -13.99 -6.71 -1.36
CA GLU A 193 -14.89 -6.37 -0.25
C GLU A 193 -14.96 -7.48 0.82
N ASP A 194 -15.00 -8.74 0.39
CA ASP A 194 -14.98 -9.91 1.26
C ASP A 194 -13.64 -10.08 1.98
N VAL A 195 -12.53 -9.83 1.27
CA VAL A 195 -11.18 -9.83 1.84
C VAL A 195 -11.04 -8.72 2.89
N LEU A 196 -11.55 -7.52 2.63
CA LEU A 196 -11.55 -6.43 3.61
C LEU A 196 -12.34 -6.82 4.86
N ARG A 197 -13.55 -7.38 4.72
CA ARG A 197 -14.34 -7.88 5.87
C ARG A 197 -13.60 -8.96 6.64
N HIS A 198 -12.94 -9.88 5.95
CA HIS A 198 -12.14 -10.91 6.60
C HIS A 198 -10.96 -10.29 7.37
N CYS A 199 -10.26 -9.33 6.78
CA CYS A 199 -9.16 -8.63 7.43
C CYS A 199 -9.61 -7.88 8.69
N GLU A 200 -10.73 -7.18 8.62
CA GLU A 200 -11.32 -6.47 9.76
C GLU A 200 -11.68 -7.42 10.90
N ALA A 201 -12.29 -8.57 10.59
CA ALA A 201 -12.67 -9.57 11.58
C ALA A 201 -11.47 -10.25 12.28
N HIS A 202 -10.28 -10.23 11.66
CA HIS A 202 -9.08 -10.93 12.17
C HIS A 202 -7.95 -9.98 12.57
N GLY A 203 -8.18 -8.65 12.54
CA GLY A 203 -7.15 -7.66 12.87
C GLY A 203 -5.98 -7.62 11.88
N ILE A 204 -6.22 -7.98 10.62
CA ILE A 204 -5.22 -7.92 9.53
C ILE A 204 -5.30 -6.55 8.87
N GLY A 205 -4.17 -5.89 8.67
CA GLY A 205 -4.13 -4.59 7.97
C GLY A 205 -4.50 -4.75 6.49
N PHE A 206 -5.37 -3.90 5.96
CA PHE A 206 -5.76 -3.92 4.55
C PHE A 206 -5.18 -2.71 3.83
N ILE A 207 -4.26 -2.93 2.90
CA ILE A 207 -3.58 -1.89 2.12
C ILE A 207 -4.23 -1.80 0.73
N PRO A 208 -5.09 -0.81 0.45
CA PRO A 208 -5.70 -0.65 -0.87
C PRO A 208 -4.69 -0.08 -1.88
N TRP A 209 -4.41 -0.79 -2.97
CA TRP A 209 -3.72 -0.17 -4.12
C TRP A 209 -4.72 0.41 -5.12
N ALA A 210 -4.25 1.41 -5.88
CA ALA A 210 -5.09 2.32 -6.67
C ALA A 210 -6.21 3.04 -5.86
N PRO A 211 -5.89 3.60 -4.66
CA PRO A 211 -6.90 4.18 -3.78
C PRO A 211 -7.63 5.40 -4.39
N LEU A 212 -6.95 6.11 -5.29
CA LEU A 212 -7.48 7.30 -5.98
C LEU A 212 -8.16 7.00 -7.32
N SER A 213 -8.21 5.74 -7.74
CA SER A 213 -8.87 5.36 -9.01
C SER A 213 -10.39 5.38 -8.82
N ALA A 214 -11.00 6.56 -8.99
CA ALA A 214 -12.44 6.75 -8.82
C ALA A 214 -13.27 6.61 -10.12
N GLY A 215 -12.65 6.31 -11.26
CA GLY A 215 -13.36 6.04 -12.52
C GLY A 215 -14.31 7.17 -12.92
N SER A 216 -15.57 6.83 -13.23
CA SER A 216 -16.63 7.82 -13.55
C SER A 216 -16.94 8.77 -12.39
N LEU A 217 -16.65 8.38 -11.13
CA LEU A 217 -16.82 9.25 -9.97
C LEU A 217 -15.73 10.30 -9.82
N ALA A 218 -14.68 10.28 -10.65
CA ALA A 218 -13.71 11.38 -10.74
C ALA A 218 -14.19 12.51 -11.67
N GLN A 219 -15.30 12.34 -12.38
CA GLN A 219 -15.79 13.33 -13.36
C GLN A 219 -16.39 14.55 -12.66
N SER A 220 -16.26 15.71 -13.30
CA SER A 220 -16.89 16.94 -12.86
C SER A 220 -18.41 16.77 -12.76
N GLY A 221 -18.99 17.26 -11.67
CA GLY A 221 -20.42 17.10 -11.38
C GLY A 221 -20.80 15.72 -10.82
N SER A 222 -19.85 14.83 -10.52
CA SER A 222 -20.11 13.66 -9.68
C SER A 222 -20.42 14.06 -8.23
N LEU A 223 -20.92 13.12 -7.41
CA LEU A 223 -21.10 13.38 -5.97
C LEU A 223 -19.76 13.67 -5.30
N LEU A 224 -18.71 12.90 -5.64
CA LEU A 224 -17.37 13.09 -5.12
C LEU A 224 -16.86 14.51 -5.38
N ASP A 225 -17.05 15.02 -6.60
CA ASP A 225 -16.66 16.38 -6.98
C ASP A 225 -17.48 17.44 -6.23
N ARG A 226 -18.80 17.26 -6.10
CA ARG A 226 -19.66 18.20 -5.34
C ARG A 226 -19.29 18.25 -3.85
N LEU A 227 -19.03 17.09 -3.23
CA LEU A 227 -18.61 17.03 -1.83
C LEU A 227 -17.24 17.66 -1.64
N ALA A 228 -16.30 17.38 -2.54
CA ALA A 228 -14.99 18.02 -2.54
C ALA A 228 -15.13 19.55 -2.61
N GLN A 229 -15.94 20.08 -3.53
CA GLN A 229 -16.20 21.53 -3.65
C GLN A 229 -16.86 22.11 -2.39
N GLY A 230 -17.89 21.44 -1.87
CA GLY A 230 -18.61 21.87 -0.66
C GLY A 230 -17.72 21.95 0.58
N MET A 231 -16.72 21.08 0.68
CA MET A 231 -15.75 21.04 1.78
C MET A 231 -14.48 21.85 1.53
N GLY A 232 -14.31 22.44 0.33
CA GLY A 232 -13.07 23.11 -0.07
C GLY A 232 -11.87 22.15 -0.13
N LYS A 233 -12.10 20.92 -0.58
CA LYS A 233 -11.14 19.82 -0.68
C LYS A 233 -11.01 19.33 -2.12
N THR A 234 -10.04 18.44 -2.36
CA THR A 234 -9.91 17.77 -3.66
C THR A 234 -10.70 16.45 -3.68
N PRO A 235 -11.15 15.97 -4.86
CA PRO A 235 -11.77 14.64 -4.97
C PRO A 235 -10.90 13.52 -4.43
N GLY A 236 -9.57 13.63 -4.60
CA GLY A 236 -8.62 12.65 -4.06
C GLY A 236 -8.58 12.63 -2.53
N GLN A 237 -8.65 13.81 -1.90
CA GLN A 237 -8.76 13.92 -0.45
C GLN A 237 -10.04 13.26 0.09
N ILE A 238 -11.17 13.50 -0.56
CA ILE A 238 -12.45 12.87 -0.17
C ILE A 238 -12.40 11.35 -0.37
N ALA A 239 -11.80 10.86 -1.46
CA ALA A 239 -11.65 9.43 -1.71
C ALA A 239 -10.75 8.73 -0.65
N LEU A 240 -9.65 9.36 -0.25
CA LEU A 240 -8.78 8.86 0.81
C LEU A 240 -9.45 8.90 2.19
N ALA A 241 -10.17 9.98 2.50
CA ALA A 241 -10.96 10.09 3.73
C ALA A 241 -12.03 9.00 3.81
N TRP A 242 -12.72 8.76 2.70
CA TRP A 242 -13.70 7.67 2.57
C TRP A 242 -13.06 6.30 2.85
N LEU A 243 -11.88 6.02 2.30
CA LEU A 243 -11.15 4.77 2.57
C LEU A 243 -10.79 4.63 4.06
N LEU A 244 -10.26 5.69 4.69
CA LEU A 244 -9.93 5.70 6.11
C LEU A 244 -11.16 5.50 7.00
N GLN A 245 -12.31 6.06 6.63
CA GLN A 245 -13.56 5.88 7.37
C GLN A 245 -14.21 4.52 7.12
N ARG A 246 -13.95 3.89 5.96
CA ARG A 246 -14.58 2.62 5.57
C ARG A 246 -14.26 1.47 6.52
N SER A 247 -13.05 1.37 7.06
CA SER A 247 -12.68 0.27 7.94
C SER A 247 -11.50 0.64 8.83
N PRO A 248 -11.49 0.30 10.12
CA PRO A 248 -10.39 0.62 11.04
C PRO A 248 -9.06 -0.05 10.66
N VAL A 249 -9.10 -1.13 9.86
CA VAL A 249 -7.89 -1.80 9.37
C VAL A 249 -7.39 -1.28 8.02
N MET A 250 -8.04 -0.26 7.44
CA MET A 250 -7.63 0.33 6.16
C MET A 250 -6.33 1.12 6.31
N LEU A 251 -5.37 0.87 5.41
CA LEU A 251 -4.04 1.47 5.35
C LEU A 251 -3.72 2.04 3.95
N PRO A 252 -4.37 3.14 3.48
CA PRO A 252 -4.12 3.67 2.15
C PRO A 252 -2.68 4.16 1.97
N ILE A 253 -2.10 3.90 0.79
CA ILE A 253 -0.73 4.26 0.42
C ILE A 253 -0.69 5.06 -0.90
N PRO A 254 -1.30 6.26 -0.98
CA PRO A 254 -1.24 7.05 -2.20
C PRO A 254 0.22 7.38 -2.57
N GLY A 255 0.56 7.17 -3.84
CA GLY A 255 1.91 7.37 -4.35
C GLY A 255 2.06 8.68 -5.13
N THR A 256 3.18 9.37 -4.93
CA THR A 256 3.54 10.59 -5.67
C THR A 256 5.05 10.79 -5.69
N GLY A 257 5.57 11.49 -6.69
CA GLY A 257 6.94 12.02 -6.73
C GLY A 257 7.01 13.54 -6.53
N SER A 258 5.92 14.17 -6.06
CA SER A 258 5.82 15.60 -5.80
C SER A 258 5.54 15.87 -4.31
N PRO A 259 6.31 16.75 -3.64
CA PRO A 259 6.07 17.14 -2.26
C PRO A 259 4.71 17.81 -2.04
N SER A 260 4.21 18.59 -3.01
CA SER A 260 2.91 19.25 -2.88
C SER A 260 1.74 18.26 -2.95
N HIS A 261 1.83 17.28 -3.85
CA HIS A 261 0.82 16.22 -3.90
C HIS A 261 0.88 15.30 -2.66
N LEU A 262 2.06 15.16 -2.04
CA LEU A 262 2.18 14.46 -0.75
C LEU A 262 1.39 15.22 0.32
N ASP A 263 1.56 16.54 0.40
CA ASP A 263 0.77 17.40 1.30
C ASP A 263 -0.73 17.27 1.05
N ASP A 264 -1.14 17.33 -0.22
CA ASP A 264 -2.54 17.18 -0.61
C ASP A 264 -3.10 15.83 -0.16
N ASN A 265 -2.34 14.75 -0.29
CA ASN A 265 -2.75 13.41 0.13
C ASN A 265 -2.90 13.33 1.66
N VAL A 266 -1.92 13.80 2.43
CA VAL A 266 -1.96 13.66 3.90
C VAL A 266 -3.05 14.51 4.54
N MET A 267 -3.45 15.62 3.91
CA MET A 267 -4.57 16.42 4.37
C MET A 267 -5.91 15.67 4.36
N ALA A 268 -6.00 14.51 3.69
CA ALA A 268 -7.16 13.64 3.77
C ALA A 268 -7.36 13.01 5.17
N ALA A 269 -6.29 12.90 5.96
CA ALA A 269 -6.31 12.28 7.28
C ALA A 269 -7.22 13.03 8.28
N ASP A 270 -7.37 14.35 8.12
CA ASP A 270 -8.18 15.19 9.01
C ASP A 270 -9.63 15.37 8.51
N ILE A 271 -10.01 14.73 7.40
CA ILE A 271 -11.35 14.88 6.84
C ILE A 271 -12.27 13.82 7.43
N HIS A 272 -13.34 14.28 8.06
CA HIS A 272 -14.44 13.44 8.51
C HIS A 272 -15.62 13.62 7.56
N LEU A 273 -16.09 12.52 6.95
CA LEU A 273 -17.33 12.51 6.20
C LEU A 273 -18.47 12.26 7.19
N ASP A 274 -19.50 13.09 7.15
CA ASP A 274 -20.68 12.78 7.95
C ASP A 274 -21.34 11.48 7.46
N GLU A 275 -22.25 10.95 8.27
CA GLU A 275 -22.91 9.68 7.97
C GLU A 275 -23.69 9.70 6.65
N GLY A 276 -24.28 10.85 6.29
CA GLY A 276 -25.02 11.02 5.04
C GLY A 276 -24.10 10.98 3.83
N ASP A 277 -23.04 11.79 3.84
CA ASP A 277 -22.04 11.89 2.78
C ASP A 277 -21.30 10.56 2.58
N PHE A 278 -20.89 9.92 3.69
CA PHE A 278 -20.23 8.62 3.64
C PHE A 278 -21.14 7.56 2.98
N ARG A 279 -22.40 7.44 3.42
CA ARG A 279 -23.35 6.47 2.88
C ARG A 279 -23.65 6.75 1.41
N ALA A 280 -23.84 8.01 1.04
CA ALA A 280 -24.13 8.39 -0.34
C ALA A 280 -22.96 8.03 -1.29
N LEU A 281 -21.72 8.31 -0.87
CA LEU A 281 -20.52 7.91 -1.61
C LEU A 281 -20.39 6.39 -1.70
N ASP A 282 -20.62 5.67 -0.59
CA ASP A 282 -20.49 4.22 -0.56
C ASP A 282 -21.51 3.52 -1.48
N GLU A 283 -22.77 3.95 -1.45
CA GLU A 283 -23.83 3.41 -2.33
C GLU A 283 -23.57 3.73 -3.80
N GLN A 284 -23.11 4.95 -4.11
CA GLN A 284 -22.75 5.30 -5.48
C GLN A 284 -21.55 4.48 -5.98
N GLY A 285 -20.55 4.27 -5.11
CA GLY A 285 -19.39 3.42 -5.38
C GLY A 285 -19.78 1.98 -5.70
N LYS A 286 -20.65 1.39 -4.87
CA LYS A 286 -21.22 0.04 -5.10
C LYS A 286 -22.02 -0.04 -6.40
N ALA A 287 -22.84 0.95 -6.70
CA ALA A 287 -23.62 0.99 -7.93
C ALA A 287 -22.72 1.09 -9.18
N ALA A 288 -21.70 1.94 -9.13
CA ALA A 288 -20.72 2.06 -10.21
C ALA A 288 -19.94 0.76 -10.43
N TRP A 289 -19.56 0.08 -9.35
CA TRP A 289 -18.92 -1.23 -9.41
C TRP A 289 -19.84 -2.29 -10.05
N ALA A 290 -21.08 -2.38 -9.59
CA ALA A 290 -22.04 -3.36 -10.10
C ALA A 290 -22.33 -3.17 -11.60
N ALA A 291 -22.35 -1.92 -12.08
CA ALA A 291 -22.56 -1.61 -13.49
C ALA A 291 -21.35 -1.92 -14.40
N ALA A 292 -20.16 -2.10 -13.84
CA ALA A 292 -18.93 -2.39 -14.57
C ALA A 292 -18.61 -3.89 -14.70
N ARG A 293 -19.44 -4.76 -14.10
CA ARG A 293 -19.34 -6.22 -14.15
C ARG A 293 -20.28 -6.82 -15.17
#